data_AF-A0A2M9K3Z6-F1
#
_entry.id   AF-A0A2M9K3Z6-F1
#
_cell.length_a   1.000
_cell.length_b   1.000
_cell.length_c   1.000
_cell.angle_alpha   90.00
_cell.angle_beta   90.00
_cell.angle_gamma   90.00
#
_symmetry.space_group_name_H-M   'P 1'
#
loop_
_entity.id
_entity.type
_entity.pdbx_description
1 polymer ?
#
loop_
_entity_poly.entity_id
_entity_poly.type
_entity_poly.pdbx_seq_one_letter_code
_entity_poly.pdbx_strand_id
1 'polypeptide(L)'
;MGARAGFEEQFMRRYGQRIPAVTFHPDAKVLVVIGLHAGQRWVAKRVREAWLRVFLVAPEGFARPDGSWFEYPLEVPRSGDVVVRQTAAAGVGELERLLGLV
;
A
#
# COMPACT_ATOMS: atom_id res chain seq x y z
N MET A 1 -4.20 -12.08 -13.61
CA MET A 1 -3.85 -11.80 -12.20
C MET A 1 -3.79 -10.29 -12.06
N GLY A 2 -4.77 -9.74 -11.36
CA GLY A 2 -5.11 -8.32 -11.45
C GLY A 2 -4.49 -7.52 -10.31
N ALA A 3 -4.42 -6.20 -10.46
CA ALA A 3 -3.95 -5.24 -9.45
C ALA A 3 -4.68 -5.30 -8.08
N ARG A 4 -5.60 -6.25 -7.89
CA ARG A 4 -6.52 -6.39 -6.77
C ARG A 4 -6.31 -7.66 -5.96
N ALA A 5 -5.40 -8.57 -6.32
CA ALA A 5 -5.16 -9.82 -5.59
C ALA A 5 -6.44 -10.59 -5.17
N GLY A 6 -7.42 -10.71 -6.08
CA GLY A 6 -8.71 -11.36 -5.81
C GLY A 6 -9.69 -10.60 -4.91
N PHE A 7 -9.33 -9.42 -4.39
CA PHE A 7 -10.21 -8.60 -3.56
C PHE A 7 -11.23 -7.79 -4.40
N GLU A 8 -12.41 -7.59 -3.82
CA GLU A 8 -13.40 -6.65 -4.34
C GLU A 8 -12.89 -5.21 -4.25
N GLU A 9 -13.09 -4.44 -5.32
CA GLU A 9 -12.73 -3.02 -5.33
C GLU A 9 -13.66 -2.22 -4.43
N GLN A 10 -13.13 -1.67 -3.34
CA GLN A 10 -13.91 -0.81 -2.44
C GLN A 10 -14.01 0.63 -2.95
N PHE A 11 -12.94 1.13 -3.57
CA PHE A 11 -12.88 2.51 -4.07
C PHE A 11 -11.73 2.70 -5.05
N MET A 12 -12.03 3.24 -6.24
CA MET A 12 -11.04 3.76 -7.17
C MET A 12 -11.00 5.29 -7.11
N ARG A 13 -9.85 5.85 -6.72
CA ARG A 13 -9.67 7.30 -6.63
C ARG A 13 -9.48 7.92 -8.01
N ARG A 14 -10.29 8.92 -8.37
CA ARG A 14 -10.03 9.83 -9.49
C ARG A 14 -9.13 11.00 -9.10
N TYR A 15 -8.47 11.60 -10.08
CA TYR A 15 -7.65 12.79 -9.83
C TYR A 15 -8.50 13.91 -9.21
N GLY A 16 -7.98 14.57 -8.18
CA GLY A 16 -8.70 15.59 -7.40
C GLY A 16 -9.78 15.06 -6.44
N GLN A 17 -10.15 13.77 -6.51
CA GLN A 17 -11.15 13.20 -5.63
C GLN A 17 -10.56 12.91 -4.25
N ARG A 18 -11.31 13.32 -3.21
CA ARG A 18 -11.01 12.99 -1.82
C ARG A 18 -11.36 11.52 -1.56
N ILE A 19 -10.49 10.82 -0.84
CA ILE A 19 -10.75 9.44 -0.42
C ILE A 19 -11.85 9.46 0.66
N PRO A 20 -12.97 8.74 0.47
CA PRO A 20 -14.04 8.67 1.47
C PRO A 20 -13.52 8.09 2.78
N ALA A 21 -14.32 8.21 3.84
CA ALA A 21 -14.08 7.41 5.03
C ALA A 21 -14.28 5.93 4.65
N VAL A 22 -13.28 5.11 4.94
CA VAL A 22 -13.36 3.66 4.75
C VAL A 22 -13.58 3.06 6.13
N THR A 23 -14.64 2.27 6.28
CA THR A 23 -14.89 1.51 7.50
C THR A 23 -14.00 0.28 7.46
N PHE A 24 -13.10 0.14 8.43
CA PHE A 24 -12.31 -1.08 8.58
C PHE A 24 -13.13 -2.14 9.29
N HIS A 25 -12.88 -3.41 8.96
CA HIS A 25 -13.43 -4.52 9.72
C HIS A 25 -13.03 -4.38 11.20
N PRO A 26 -13.92 -4.61 12.18
CA PRO A 26 -13.62 -4.44 13.60
C PRO A 26 -12.43 -5.30 14.07
N ASP A 27 -12.25 -6.48 13.46
CA ASP A 27 -11.14 -7.39 13.77
C ASP A 27 -9.88 -7.15 12.94
N ALA A 28 -9.85 -6.10 12.10
CA ALA A 28 -8.63 -5.75 11.38
C ALA A 28 -7.51 -5.46 12.40
N LYS A 29 -6.32 -6.01 12.16
CA LYS A 29 -5.12 -5.79 13.00
C LYS A 29 -4.05 -4.98 12.29
N VAL A 30 -4.10 -4.96 10.97
CA VAL A 30 -3.07 -4.40 10.11
C VAL A 30 -3.68 -3.72 8.90
N LEU A 31 -2.97 -2.70 8.40
CA LEU A 31 -3.17 -2.17 7.06
C LEU A 31 -1.94 -2.51 6.21
N VAL A 32 -2.15 -3.11 5.04
CA VAL A 32 -1.11 -3.28 4.02
C VAL A 32 -1.34 -2.27 2.91
N VAL A 33 -0.32 -1.47 2.61
CA VAL A 33 -0.32 -0.47 1.54
C VAL A 33 0.70 -0.87 0.51
N ILE A 34 0.28 -1.11 -0.74
CA ILE A 34 1.16 -1.54 -1.83
C ILE A 34 1.30 -0.39 -2.84
N GLY A 35 2.53 0.03 -3.11
CA GLY A 35 2.89 1.03 -4.11
C GLY A 35 3.16 2.46 -3.56
N LEU A 36 4.00 3.20 -4.29
CA LEU A 36 4.56 4.52 -3.89
C LEU A 36 3.53 5.67 -3.83
N HIS A 37 2.47 5.63 -4.65
CA HIS A 37 1.56 6.77 -4.85
C HIS A 37 0.14 6.55 -4.31
N ALA A 38 -0.07 5.58 -3.41
CA ALA A 38 -1.41 5.12 -3.00
C ALA A 38 -2.23 6.11 -2.13
N GLY A 39 -2.02 7.44 -2.24
CA GLY A 39 -2.80 8.43 -1.48
C GLY A 39 -2.67 8.25 0.04
N GLN A 40 -1.57 7.65 0.47
CA GLN A 40 -1.39 6.95 1.74
C GLN A 40 -1.64 7.85 2.96
N ARG A 41 -1.41 9.16 2.84
CA ARG A 41 -1.46 10.11 3.96
C ARG A 41 -2.82 10.17 4.64
N TRP A 42 -3.91 10.12 3.86
CA TRP A 42 -5.28 10.25 4.42
C TRP A 42 -5.82 8.94 4.96
N VAL A 43 -5.50 7.81 4.34
CA VAL A 43 -5.90 6.48 4.81
C VAL A 43 -5.08 6.10 6.04
N ALA A 44 -3.75 6.24 5.98
CA ALA A 44 -2.87 5.93 7.11
C ALA A 44 -3.17 6.78 8.35
N LYS A 45 -3.60 8.04 8.18
CA LYS A 45 -4.03 8.87 9.32
C LYS A 45 -5.20 8.22 10.09
N ARG A 46 -6.23 7.76 9.38
CA ARG A 46 -7.42 7.14 9.99
C ARG A 46 -7.12 5.75 10.56
N VAL A 47 -6.22 5.02 9.93
CA VAL A 47 -5.75 3.69 10.39
C VAL A 47 -4.98 3.80 11.70
N ARG A 48 -4.23 4.90 11.86
CA ARG A 48 -3.55 5.23 13.12
C ARG A 48 -4.53 5.62 14.22
N GLU A 49 -5.60 6.34 13.88
CA GLU A 49 -6.70 6.61 14.82
C GLU A 49 -7.38 5.30 15.29
N ALA A 50 -7.34 4.24 14.46
CA ALA A 50 -7.83 2.90 14.77
C ALA A 50 -6.76 1.93 15.34
N TRP A 51 -5.57 2.42 15.72
CA TRP A 51 -4.48 1.61 16.33
C TRP A 51 -3.98 0.41 15.50
N LEU A 52 -4.19 0.42 14.20
CA LEU A 52 -3.71 -0.66 13.31
C LEU A 52 -2.23 -0.47 12.98
N ARG A 53 -1.46 -1.57 12.93
CA ARG A 53 -0.07 -1.54 12.43
C ARG A 53 -0.07 -1.38 10.91
N VAL A 54 0.80 -0.51 10.38
CA VAL A 54 0.90 -0.24 8.94
C VAL A 54 2.11 -0.96 8.33
N PHE A 55 1.88 -1.69 7.25
CA PHE A 55 2.90 -2.26 6.37
C PHE A 55 2.90 -1.50 5.05
N LEU A 56 4.06 -1.00 4.64
CA LEU A 56 4.24 -0.22 3.42
C LEU A 56 5.12 -1.05 2.46
N VAL A 57 4.54 -1.55 1.39
CA VAL A 57 5.24 -2.32 0.35
C VAL A 57 5.55 -1.38 -0.81
N ALA A 58 6.78 -0.87 -0.84
CA ALA A 58 7.24 0.01 -1.89
C ALA A 58 8.76 -0.05 -2.01
N PRO A 59 9.32 0.11 -3.22
CA PRO A 59 10.75 -0.01 -3.42
C PRO A 59 11.53 1.26 -3.02
N GLU A 60 10.85 2.32 -2.60
CA GLU A 60 11.45 3.63 -2.23
C GLU A 60 12.22 4.32 -3.37
N GLY A 61 11.80 4.06 -4.60
CA GLY A 61 12.43 4.64 -5.79
C GLY A 61 12.00 3.93 -7.06
N PHE A 62 12.65 4.27 -8.17
CA PHE A 62 12.43 3.58 -9.44
C PHE A 62 13.68 3.56 -10.31
N ALA A 63 13.81 2.51 -11.10
CA ALA A 63 14.85 2.41 -12.11
C ALA A 63 14.57 3.41 -13.24
N ARG A 64 15.59 4.16 -13.63
CA ARG A 64 15.56 5.07 -14.77
C ARG A 64 15.96 4.33 -16.05
N PRO A 65 15.61 4.85 -17.24
CA PRO A 65 15.96 4.22 -18.52
C PRO A 65 17.46 4.03 -18.76
N ASP A 66 18.31 4.84 -18.11
CA ASP A 66 19.76 4.76 -18.16
C ASP A 66 20.35 3.71 -17.20
N GLY A 67 19.51 2.94 -16.51
CA GLY A 67 19.90 1.94 -15.52
C GLY A 67 20.22 2.51 -14.14
N SER A 68 20.20 3.85 -13.97
CA SER A 68 20.40 4.47 -12.66
C SER A 68 19.17 4.32 -11.77
N TRP A 69 19.37 4.34 -10.45
CA TRP A 69 18.28 4.35 -9.47
C TRP A 69 17.89 5.78 -9.12
N PHE A 70 16.60 6.10 -9.19
CA PHE A 70 16.07 7.32 -8.63
C PHE A 70 15.49 7.06 -7.25
N GLU A 71 16.14 7.61 -6.22
CA GLU A 71 15.64 7.57 -4.86
C GLU A 71 14.33 8.37 -4.75
N TYR A 72 13.30 7.71 -4.23
CA TYR A 72 12.01 8.31 -3.93
C TYR A 72 11.48 7.74 -2.62
N PRO A 73 12.08 8.15 -1.48
CA PRO A 73 11.77 7.60 -0.17
C PRO A 73 10.31 7.86 0.19
N LEU A 74 9.74 6.95 0.98
CA LEU A 74 8.38 7.14 1.44
C LEU A 74 8.32 8.31 2.44
N GLU A 75 7.44 9.27 2.20
CA GLU A 75 7.27 10.43 3.10
C GLU A 75 6.43 10.12 4.36
N VAL A 76 5.80 8.95 4.42
CA VAL A 76 4.73 8.59 5.36
C VAL A 76 5.11 7.62 6.49
N PRO A 77 6.15 6.76 6.41
CA PRO A 77 6.48 5.83 7.48
C PRO A 77 6.71 6.57 8.79
N ARG A 78 6.18 6.01 9.88
CA ARG A 78 6.43 6.48 11.24
C ARG A 78 7.02 5.34 12.08
N SER A 79 7.56 5.69 13.24
CA SER A 79 8.02 4.71 14.23
C SER A 79 6.93 3.67 14.50
N GLY A 80 7.26 2.39 14.30
CA GLY A 80 6.33 1.26 14.45
C GLY A 80 5.67 0.76 13.17
N ASP A 81 5.78 1.51 12.06
CA ASP A 81 5.41 1.04 10.72
C ASP A 81 6.52 0.10 10.18
N VAL A 82 6.14 -0.85 9.31
CA VAL A 82 7.08 -1.76 8.65
C VAL A 82 7.15 -1.41 7.17
N VAL A 83 8.37 -1.17 6.66
CA VAL A 83 8.62 -0.93 5.23
C VAL A 83 9.19 -2.20 4.60
N VAL A 84 8.55 -2.67 3.53
CA VAL A 84 8.96 -3.82 2.73
C VAL A 84 9.38 -3.30 1.36
N ARG A 85 10.68 -3.42 1.05
CA ARG A 85 11.26 -2.91 -0.20
C ARG A 85 11.01 -3.86 -1.38
N GLN A 86 9.82 -3.74 -1.97
CA GLN A 86 9.41 -4.51 -3.14
C GLN A 86 8.57 -3.66 -4.09
N THR A 87 8.56 -4.04 -5.37
CA THR A 87 7.66 -3.45 -6.36
C THR A 87 6.21 -3.85 -6.06
N ALA A 88 5.25 -3.05 -6.51
CA ALA A 88 3.84 -3.37 -6.31
C ALA A 88 3.44 -4.70 -6.98
N ALA A 89 4.01 -5.00 -8.15
CA ALA A 89 3.76 -6.27 -8.84
C ALA A 89 4.24 -7.47 -8.02
N ALA A 90 5.47 -7.41 -7.47
CA ALA A 90 5.99 -8.46 -6.60
C ALA A 90 5.15 -8.59 -5.31
N GLY A 91 4.80 -7.47 -4.69
CA GLY A 91 3.98 -7.46 -3.48
C GLY A 91 2.57 -8.03 -3.67
N VAL A 92 1.92 -7.71 -4.78
CA VAL A 92 0.60 -8.28 -5.14
C VAL A 92 0.72 -9.78 -5.42
N GLY A 93 1.73 -10.22 -6.18
CA GLY A 93 1.93 -11.64 -6.47
C GLY A 93 2.18 -12.48 -5.21
N GLU A 94 2.99 -11.97 -4.28
CA GLU A 94 3.23 -12.66 -3.01
C GLU A 94 1.96 -12.69 -2.14
N LEU A 95 1.17 -11.61 -2.14
CA LEU A 95 -0.12 -11.59 -1.46
C LEU A 95 -1.09 -12.63 -2.04
N GLU A 96 -1.19 -12.73 -3.37
CA GLU A 96 -2.01 -13.75 -4.04
C GLU A 96 -1.59 -15.17 -3.61
N ARG A 97 -0.28 -15.44 -3.56
CA ARG A 97 0.28 -16.73 -3.10
C ARG A 97 -0.07 -17.04 -1.65
N LEU A 98 0.07 -16.05 -0.75
CA LEU A 98 -0.25 -16.21 0.67
C LEU A 98 -1.73 -16.46 0.94
N LEU A 99 -2.60 -15.95 0.06
CA LEU A 99 -4.06 -16.13 0.13
C LEU A 99 -4.54 -17.40 -0.59
N GLY A 100 -3.64 -18.17 -1.23
CA GLY A 100 -3.99 -19.37 -1.97
C GLY A 100 -4.82 -19.10 -3.23
N LEU A 101 -4.64 -17.92 -3.84
CA LEU A 101 -5.36 -17.52 -5.05
C LEU A 101 -4.63 -17.94 -6.34
N VAL A 102 -3.36 -18.33 -6.21
CA VAL A 102 -2.44 -18.76 -7.27
C VAL A 102 -1.53 -19.89 -6.79
#